data_AF-A0AA36IBI1-F1
#
_entry.id   AF-A0AA36IBI1-F1
#
_cell.length_a   1.000
_cell.length_b   1.000
_cell.length_c   1.000
_cell.angle_alpha   90.00
_cell.angle_beta   90.00
_cell.angle_gamma   90.00
#
_symmetry.space_group_name_H-M   'P 1'
#
loop_
_entity.id
_entity.type
_entity.pdbx_description
1 polymer ?
#
loop_
_entity_poly.entity_id
_entity_poly.type
_entity_poly.pdbx_seq_one_letter_code
_entity_poly.pdbx_strand_id
1 'polypeptide(L)'
;ESGLQEGDSVVAVAQPASLAASARAFALHSNGTVVTWGHARWGGDASPLSDELQQVVAIAATDGAFAAICADGYVVTWGDKNSGGSSKEVEDLFWEVQKIQSNEEAFVALLADGSVVCWGDRAFGGDCEELQHLLVDVQAIQASGRAFAAILGDRTVLSWGDPEYGGDCIVDLPPKARVREVAATDSAFAAILEDGHVVTWGNEEAGGDSSAVQHRLINVEKIAASEGAFAAILGNGDVVVWGGLDYGNIHYNESELKGVKDIQATLRSFAGIRWDGTVVTWGSPGSGGDSRSVRPFLTHVVSVQKTTLAFAATRVDGSVVTWGDERGGGNSFWVQHQLWGVQQIQATSQAFAALRKDGTVVTWGDQRFGGDSSQVQRQLRQVHQIQATQCAFAAMLQNGQLVAWGDPKFGGDCGRANEQLEKL
;
A
#
# COMPACT_ATOMS: atom_id res chain seq x y z
N GLU A 1 -7.61 -35.24 -30.41
CA GLU A 1 -6.16 -35.24 -30.69
C GLU A 1 -5.86 -34.15 -31.70
N SER A 2 -5.47 -32.97 -31.23
CA SER A 2 -4.97 -31.90 -32.10
C SER A 2 -3.58 -31.53 -31.58
N GLY A 3 -2.58 -32.22 -32.12
CA GLY A 3 -1.17 -32.00 -31.82
C GLY A 3 -0.66 -30.74 -32.52
N LEU A 4 0.17 -29.98 -31.80
CA LEU A 4 0.93 -28.84 -32.29
C LEU A 4 1.81 -29.27 -33.48
N GLN A 5 1.90 -28.43 -34.52
CA GLN A 5 2.72 -28.71 -35.70
C GLN A 5 4.14 -28.13 -35.55
N GLU A 6 5.10 -28.78 -36.21
CA GLU A 6 6.52 -28.40 -36.24
C GLU A 6 6.67 -26.99 -36.86
N GLY A 7 6.82 -25.97 -36.01
CA GLY A 7 6.86 -24.56 -36.41
C GLY A 7 6.20 -23.59 -35.41
N ASP A 8 5.40 -24.10 -34.46
CA ASP A 8 4.80 -23.28 -33.42
C ASP A 8 5.87 -22.84 -32.39
N SER A 9 6.36 -21.61 -32.54
CA SER A 9 7.14 -20.95 -31.49
C SER A 9 6.20 -20.58 -30.34
N VAL A 10 6.19 -21.41 -29.28
CA VAL A 10 5.57 -21.05 -28.01
C VAL A 10 6.43 -19.92 -27.42
N VAL A 11 6.01 -18.67 -27.65
CA VAL A 11 6.53 -17.55 -26.89
C VAL A 11 5.95 -17.72 -25.49
N ALA A 12 6.69 -18.39 -24.61
CA ALA A 12 6.43 -18.32 -23.18
C ALA A 12 6.57 -16.84 -22.81
N VAL A 13 5.43 -16.15 -22.69
CA VAL A 13 5.38 -14.84 -22.06
C VAL A 13 5.69 -15.09 -20.60
N ALA A 14 6.98 -15.09 -20.25
CA ALA A 14 7.41 -15.11 -18.86
C ALA A 14 6.73 -13.92 -18.18
N GLN A 15 5.79 -14.20 -17.29
CA GLN A 15 5.22 -13.14 -16.47
C GLN A 15 6.36 -12.52 -15.66
N PRO A 16 6.51 -11.19 -15.67
CA PRO A 16 7.59 -10.53 -14.95
C PRO A 16 7.48 -10.91 -13.48
N ALA A 17 8.62 -11.26 -12.88
CA ALA A 17 8.66 -11.66 -11.48
C ALA A 17 8.12 -10.51 -10.61
N SER A 18 7.19 -10.81 -9.70
CA SER A 18 6.57 -9.85 -8.81
C SER A 18 6.90 -10.17 -7.36
N LEU A 19 7.31 -9.16 -6.62
CA LEU A 19 7.57 -9.24 -5.18
C LEU A 19 6.38 -8.64 -4.43
N ALA A 20 5.78 -9.43 -3.54
CA ALA A 20 4.80 -9.02 -2.55
C ALA A 20 5.42 -9.08 -1.14
N ALA A 21 4.89 -8.30 -0.20
CA ALA A 21 5.37 -8.24 1.18
C ALA A 21 4.19 -8.15 2.16
N SER A 22 4.29 -8.86 3.28
CA SER A 22 3.51 -8.61 4.50
C SER A 22 4.31 -7.71 5.43
N ALA A 23 3.84 -7.50 6.67
CA ALA A 23 4.63 -6.77 7.65
C ALA A 23 6.01 -7.42 7.88
N ARG A 24 6.12 -8.77 7.79
CA ARG A 24 7.31 -9.52 8.24
C ARG A 24 7.89 -10.54 7.25
N ALA A 25 7.34 -10.67 6.06
CA ALA A 25 7.77 -11.65 5.08
C ALA A 25 7.62 -11.13 3.66
N PHE A 26 8.31 -11.78 2.74
CA PHE A 26 8.21 -11.54 1.31
C PHE A 26 7.72 -12.80 0.60
N ALA A 27 7.03 -12.59 -0.52
CA ALA A 27 6.68 -13.61 -1.48
C ALA A 27 7.11 -13.12 -2.88
N LEU A 28 8.01 -13.85 -3.52
CA LEU A 28 8.40 -13.65 -4.91
C LEU A 28 7.60 -14.63 -5.76
N HIS A 29 6.82 -14.12 -6.70
CA HIS A 29 6.26 -14.91 -7.79
C HIS A 29 7.16 -14.74 -9.02
N SER A 30 7.67 -15.84 -9.58
CA SER A 30 8.41 -15.83 -10.85
C SER A 30 8.14 -17.11 -11.62
N ASN A 31 7.78 -16.99 -12.91
CA ASN A 31 7.55 -18.13 -13.80
C ASN A 31 6.56 -19.18 -13.25
N GLY A 32 5.53 -18.74 -12.51
CA GLY A 32 4.49 -19.62 -11.97
C GLY A 32 4.85 -20.31 -10.65
N THR A 33 6.02 -20.04 -10.07
CA THR A 33 6.42 -20.54 -8.73
C THR A 33 6.46 -19.39 -7.72
N VAL A 34 6.20 -19.73 -6.44
CA VAL A 34 6.27 -18.79 -5.33
C VAL A 34 7.41 -19.17 -4.38
N VAL A 35 8.31 -18.22 -4.14
CA VAL A 35 9.40 -18.34 -3.16
C VAL A 35 9.12 -17.36 -2.02
N THR A 36 9.11 -17.83 -0.78
CA THR A 36 8.86 -16.98 0.40
C THR A 36 10.03 -17.01 1.38
N TRP A 37 10.22 -15.90 2.10
CA TRP A 37 11.19 -15.81 3.19
C TRP A 37 10.77 -14.74 4.21
N GLY A 38 11.41 -14.78 5.38
CA GLY A 38 11.06 -13.93 6.54
C GLY A 38 10.56 -14.76 7.71
N HIS A 39 9.70 -14.19 8.55
CA HIS A 39 9.20 -14.90 9.72
C HIS A 39 8.22 -16.02 9.32
N ALA A 40 8.56 -17.27 9.63
CA ALA A 40 7.80 -18.45 9.19
C ALA A 40 6.30 -18.39 9.56
N ARG A 41 5.94 -17.95 10.78
CA ARG A 41 4.53 -17.84 11.20
C ARG A 41 3.75 -16.71 10.52
N TRP A 42 4.44 -15.76 9.90
CA TRP A 42 3.84 -14.60 9.25
C TRP A 42 3.97 -14.69 7.71
N GLY A 43 4.00 -15.93 7.19
CA GLY A 43 4.04 -16.22 5.76
C GLY A 43 5.42 -16.40 5.15
N GLY A 44 6.49 -16.33 5.94
CA GLY A 44 7.88 -16.49 5.47
C GLY A 44 8.30 -17.92 5.14
N ASP A 45 7.39 -18.90 5.22
CA ASP A 45 7.63 -20.28 4.79
C ASP A 45 6.38 -20.88 4.14
N ALA A 46 6.38 -20.97 2.82
CA ALA A 46 5.33 -21.55 2.00
C ALA A 46 5.74 -22.90 1.40
N SER A 47 6.87 -23.48 1.82
CA SER A 47 7.34 -24.76 1.26
C SER A 47 6.34 -25.92 1.40
N PRO A 48 5.48 -26.00 2.44
CA PRO A 48 4.46 -27.04 2.52
C PRO A 48 3.39 -26.97 1.42
N LEU A 49 3.26 -25.83 0.73
CA LEU A 49 2.24 -25.54 -0.27
C LEU A 49 2.84 -25.41 -1.69
N SER A 50 4.06 -25.90 -1.90
CA SER A 50 4.75 -25.76 -3.19
C SER A 50 3.97 -26.36 -4.36
N ASP A 51 3.23 -27.43 -4.10
CA ASP A 51 2.46 -28.15 -5.12
C ASP A 51 1.15 -27.41 -5.46
N GLU A 52 0.63 -26.60 -4.52
CA GLU A 52 -0.59 -25.81 -4.67
C GLU A 52 -0.31 -24.41 -5.26
N LEU A 53 0.87 -23.84 -4.97
CA LEU A 53 1.30 -22.51 -5.45
C LEU A 53 1.86 -22.56 -6.87
N GLN A 54 1.06 -23.04 -7.81
CA GLN A 54 1.38 -23.13 -9.23
C GLN A 54 0.54 -22.14 -10.02
N GLN A 55 1.14 -21.49 -11.02
CA GLN A 55 0.46 -20.53 -11.91
C GLN A 55 -0.22 -19.38 -11.15
N VAL A 56 0.41 -18.88 -10.10
CA VAL A 56 -0.08 -17.73 -9.33
C VAL A 56 -0.14 -16.48 -10.22
N VAL A 57 -1.25 -15.76 -10.19
CA VAL A 57 -1.44 -14.53 -10.98
C VAL A 57 -1.36 -13.27 -10.12
N ALA A 58 -1.69 -13.36 -8.84
CA ALA A 58 -1.64 -12.25 -7.90
C ALA A 58 -1.44 -12.74 -6.47
N ILE A 59 -0.81 -11.91 -5.63
CA ILE A 59 -0.63 -12.16 -4.20
C ILE A 59 -1.09 -10.91 -3.44
N ALA A 60 -1.93 -11.12 -2.43
CA ALA A 60 -2.32 -10.13 -1.43
C ALA A 60 -1.73 -10.51 -0.07
N ALA A 61 -1.59 -9.53 0.82
CA ALA A 61 -1.05 -9.73 2.16
C ALA A 61 -1.83 -8.93 3.21
N THR A 62 -2.04 -9.53 4.37
CA THR A 62 -2.36 -8.83 5.63
C THR A 62 -1.04 -8.53 6.37
N ASP A 63 -1.09 -8.02 7.60
CA ASP A 63 0.12 -7.91 8.42
C ASP A 63 0.77 -9.28 8.66
N GLY A 64 -0.03 -10.34 8.56
CA GLY A 64 0.37 -11.65 9.00
C GLY A 64 0.24 -12.85 8.08
N ALA A 65 -0.45 -12.70 6.98
CA ALA A 65 -0.72 -13.79 6.07
C ALA A 65 -0.65 -13.32 4.62
N PHE A 66 -0.65 -14.30 3.73
CA PHE A 66 -0.75 -14.10 2.31
C PHE A 66 -1.89 -14.91 1.73
N ALA A 67 -2.45 -14.40 0.64
CA ALA A 67 -3.39 -15.09 -0.20
C ALA A 67 -2.94 -14.95 -1.66
N ALA A 68 -2.77 -16.08 -2.35
CA ALA A 68 -2.43 -16.13 -3.76
C ALA A 68 -3.66 -16.51 -4.58
N ILE A 69 -3.93 -15.77 -5.66
CA ILE A 69 -4.88 -16.16 -6.70
C ILE A 69 -4.12 -16.98 -7.72
N CYS A 70 -4.56 -18.20 -8.01
CA CYS A 70 -4.04 -19.06 -9.05
C CYS A 70 -4.79 -18.84 -10.38
N ALA A 71 -4.17 -19.17 -11.51
CA ALA A 71 -4.75 -18.94 -12.84
C ALA A 71 -6.04 -19.73 -13.11
N ASP A 72 -6.30 -20.78 -12.35
CA ASP A 72 -7.53 -21.57 -12.34
C ASP A 72 -8.64 -20.95 -11.47
N GLY A 73 -8.37 -19.81 -10.82
CA GLY A 73 -9.31 -19.09 -9.96
C GLY A 73 -9.33 -19.56 -8.50
N TYR A 74 -8.51 -20.56 -8.14
CA TYR A 74 -8.38 -21.01 -6.75
C TYR A 74 -7.54 -20.03 -5.91
N VAL A 75 -7.80 -20.02 -4.60
CA VAL A 75 -7.08 -19.18 -3.64
C VAL A 75 -6.31 -20.04 -2.66
N VAL A 76 -4.99 -19.90 -2.65
CA VAL A 76 -4.10 -20.56 -1.70
C VAL A 76 -3.69 -19.56 -0.62
N THR A 77 -3.87 -19.91 0.65
CA THR A 77 -3.57 -19.03 1.79
C THR A 77 -2.53 -19.65 2.72
N TRP A 78 -1.68 -18.80 3.31
CA TRP A 78 -0.68 -19.23 4.29
C TRP A 78 -0.25 -18.09 5.22
N GLY A 79 0.33 -18.44 6.37
CA GLY A 79 0.75 -17.48 7.39
C GLY A 79 0.01 -17.68 8.71
N ASP A 80 -0.20 -16.61 9.46
CA ASP A 80 -0.89 -16.73 10.76
C ASP A 80 -2.38 -16.99 10.56
N LYS A 81 -2.93 -17.95 11.31
CA LYS A 81 -4.32 -18.37 11.14
C LYS A 81 -5.29 -17.23 11.50
N ASN A 82 -4.98 -16.43 12.51
CA ASN A 82 -5.85 -15.35 12.95
C ASN A 82 -5.88 -14.21 11.92
N SER A 83 -4.79 -14.02 11.17
CA SER A 83 -4.65 -13.00 10.12
C SER A 83 -5.14 -13.43 8.73
N GLY A 84 -5.91 -14.52 8.64
CA GLY A 84 -6.40 -15.05 7.36
C GLY A 84 -5.47 -16.02 6.64
N GLY A 85 -4.46 -16.58 7.33
CA GLY A 85 -3.54 -17.58 6.77
C GLY A 85 -4.14 -18.96 6.52
N SER A 86 -5.46 -19.11 6.64
CA SER A 86 -6.20 -20.34 6.30
C SER A 86 -7.61 -19.99 5.81
N SER A 87 -7.90 -20.29 4.55
CA SER A 87 -9.20 -20.08 3.90
C SER A 87 -10.07 -21.35 3.81
N LYS A 88 -9.67 -22.46 4.46
CA LYS A 88 -10.35 -23.77 4.39
C LYS A 88 -11.84 -23.76 4.72
N GLU A 89 -12.29 -22.82 5.56
CA GLU A 89 -13.70 -22.72 5.95
C GLU A 89 -14.58 -22.14 4.82
N VAL A 90 -13.98 -21.46 3.85
CA VAL A 90 -14.66 -20.80 2.73
C VAL A 90 -14.15 -21.27 1.36
N GLU A 91 -13.37 -22.37 1.33
CA GLU A 91 -12.72 -22.87 0.11
C GLU A 91 -13.72 -23.21 -0.99
N ASP A 92 -14.85 -23.81 -0.61
CA ASP A 92 -15.95 -24.18 -1.52
C ASP A 92 -16.69 -22.97 -2.13
N LEU A 93 -16.44 -21.76 -1.62
CA LEU A 93 -17.07 -20.53 -2.09
C LEU A 93 -16.23 -19.80 -3.14
N PHE A 94 -14.95 -20.17 -3.33
CA PHE A 94 -14.11 -19.52 -4.32
C PHE A 94 -14.46 -20.00 -5.73
N TRP A 95 -14.82 -19.06 -6.59
CA TRP A 95 -14.98 -19.31 -8.01
C TRP A 95 -14.64 -18.05 -8.82
N GLU A 96 -13.78 -18.19 -9.83
CA GLU A 96 -13.30 -17.07 -10.69
C GLU A 96 -12.92 -15.80 -9.90
N VAL A 97 -12.11 -15.95 -8.85
CA VAL A 97 -11.65 -14.84 -8.02
C VAL A 97 -10.89 -13.81 -8.87
N GLN A 98 -11.39 -12.58 -8.90
CA GLN A 98 -10.82 -11.50 -9.72
C GLN A 98 -9.79 -10.67 -8.93
N LYS A 99 -10.10 -10.40 -7.66
CA LYS A 99 -9.28 -9.52 -6.81
C LYS A 99 -9.39 -9.95 -5.36
N ILE A 100 -8.29 -9.85 -4.62
CA ILE A 100 -8.28 -9.94 -3.16
C ILE A 100 -7.92 -8.57 -2.61
N GLN A 101 -8.69 -8.08 -1.64
CA GLN A 101 -8.35 -6.94 -0.79
C GLN A 101 -8.10 -7.42 0.63
N SER A 102 -7.28 -6.69 1.37
CA SER A 102 -6.90 -6.99 2.74
C SER A 102 -6.90 -5.73 3.60
N ASN A 103 -7.15 -5.93 4.89
CA ASN A 103 -6.82 -4.96 5.94
C ASN A 103 -5.71 -5.54 6.84
N GLU A 104 -5.61 -5.11 8.09
CA GLU A 104 -4.57 -5.59 9.01
C GLU A 104 -4.61 -7.11 9.24
N GLU A 105 -5.81 -7.72 9.34
CA GLU A 105 -5.98 -9.11 9.81
C GLU A 105 -7.02 -9.95 9.02
N ALA A 106 -7.67 -9.38 8.01
CA ALA A 106 -8.70 -10.04 7.22
C ALA A 106 -8.55 -9.81 5.71
N PHE A 107 -9.18 -10.68 4.94
CA PHE A 107 -9.22 -10.65 3.49
C PHE A 107 -10.65 -10.68 2.96
N VAL A 108 -10.83 -10.10 1.78
CA VAL A 108 -12.05 -10.20 0.97
C VAL A 108 -11.69 -10.49 -0.48
N ALA A 109 -12.21 -11.58 -1.02
CA ALA A 109 -12.17 -11.92 -2.44
C ALA A 109 -13.39 -11.34 -3.14
N LEU A 110 -13.17 -10.64 -4.25
CA LEU A 110 -14.20 -10.23 -5.20
C LEU A 110 -14.26 -11.24 -6.35
N LEU A 111 -15.42 -11.84 -6.56
CA LEU A 111 -15.66 -12.86 -7.58
C LEU A 111 -16.15 -12.24 -8.90
N ALA A 112 -16.09 -13.00 -10.00
CA ALA A 112 -16.46 -12.53 -11.34
C ALA A 112 -17.94 -12.13 -11.48
N ASP A 113 -18.84 -12.68 -10.66
CA ASP A 113 -20.26 -12.31 -10.61
C ASP A 113 -20.55 -11.09 -9.73
N GLY A 114 -19.53 -10.49 -9.12
CA GLY A 114 -19.69 -9.38 -8.18
C GLY A 114 -20.11 -9.79 -6.77
N SER A 115 -20.14 -11.08 -6.44
CA SER A 115 -20.23 -11.54 -5.05
C SER A 115 -18.88 -11.48 -4.34
N VAL A 116 -18.88 -11.60 -3.01
CA VAL A 116 -17.66 -11.52 -2.19
C VAL A 116 -17.55 -12.66 -1.20
N VAL A 117 -16.31 -13.07 -0.91
CA VAL A 117 -16.00 -14.08 0.10
C VAL A 117 -15.01 -13.48 1.09
N CYS A 118 -15.32 -13.52 2.38
CA CYS A 118 -14.49 -12.96 3.45
C CYS A 118 -13.87 -14.09 4.29
N TRP A 119 -12.63 -13.89 4.75
CA TRP A 119 -11.98 -14.78 5.73
C TRP A 119 -10.93 -14.03 6.54
N GLY A 120 -10.52 -14.61 7.68
CA GLY A 120 -9.56 -14.01 8.63
C GLY A 120 -10.20 -13.67 9.96
N ASP A 121 -9.67 -12.67 10.67
CA ASP A 121 -10.22 -12.28 11.97
C ASP A 121 -11.63 -11.68 11.81
N ARG A 122 -12.60 -12.23 12.56
CA ARG A 122 -14.00 -11.79 12.52
C ARG A 122 -14.18 -10.34 13.00
N ALA A 123 -13.38 -9.91 13.98
CA ALA A 123 -13.44 -8.53 14.47
C ALA A 123 -12.94 -7.52 13.42
N PHE A 124 -12.23 -7.98 12.39
CA PHE A 124 -11.69 -7.16 11.31
C PHE A 124 -12.50 -7.31 10.01
N GLY A 125 -13.71 -7.87 10.07
CA GLY A 125 -14.56 -8.09 8.89
C GLY A 125 -14.23 -9.35 8.09
N GLY A 126 -13.50 -10.29 8.68
CA GLY A 126 -13.20 -11.61 8.10
C GLY A 126 -14.41 -12.55 8.01
N ASP A 127 -15.60 -12.12 8.44
CA ASP A 127 -16.86 -12.85 8.29
C ASP A 127 -17.93 -11.90 7.73
N CYS A 128 -18.52 -12.28 6.61
CA CYS A 128 -19.58 -11.51 5.95
C CYS A 128 -20.79 -12.37 5.57
N GLU A 129 -20.95 -13.56 6.18
CA GLU A 129 -22.03 -14.50 5.85
C GLU A 129 -23.42 -13.84 6.01
N GLU A 130 -23.62 -13.10 7.09
CA GLU A 130 -24.89 -12.41 7.37
C GLU A 130 -25.20 -11.29 6.35
N LEU A 131 -24.18 -10.75 5.70
CA LEU A 131 -24.28 -9.62 4.77
C LEU A 131 -24.29 -10.04 3.29
N GLN A 132 -24.12 -11.33 2.99
CA GLN A 132 -24.08 -11.85 1.61
C GLN A 132 -25.28 -11.40 0.76
N HIS A 133 -26.47 -11.33 1.36
CA HIS A 133 -27.69 -10.90 0.67
C HIS A 133 -27.73 -9.40 0.35
N LEU A 134 -26.88 -8.58 0.98
CA LEU A 134 -26.75 -7.14 0.75
C LEU A 134 -25.56 -6.82 -0.17
N LEU A 135 -24.53 -7.66 -0.15
CA LEU A 135 -23.31 -7.53 -0.97
C LEU A 135 -23.53 -8.05 -2.39
N VAL A 136 -24.47 -7.43 -3.10
CA VAL A 136 -24.86 -7.80 -4.47
C VAL A 136 -24.20 -6.84 -5.47
N ASP A 137 -23.63 -7.40 -6.54
CA ASP A 137 -23.00 -6.64 -7.63
C ASP A 137 -21.91 -5.68 -7.12
N VAL A 138 -21.02 -6.18 -6.25
CA VAL A 138 -19.91 -5.42 -5.70
C VAL A 138 -18.93 -5.05 -6.83
N GLN A 139 -18.63 -3.76 -6.96
CA GLN A 139 -17.77 -3.23 -8.02
C GLN A 139 -16.37 -2.91 -7.52
N ALA A 140 -16.25 -2.51 -6.24
CA ALA A 140 -14.97 -2.19 -5.62
C ALA A 140 -15.06 -2.37 -4.11
N ILE A 141 -13.92 -2.66 -3.49
CA ILE A 141 -13.76 -2.81 -2.05
C ILE A 141 -12.61 -1.91 -1.62
N GLN A 142 -12.82 -1.16 -0.54
CA GLN A 142 -11.82 -0.35 0.14
C GLN A 142 -11.71 -0.81 1.59
N ALA A 143 -10.51 -0.75 2.14
CA ALA A 143 -10.21 -1.20 3.50
C ALA A 143 -9.74 -0.03 4.36
N SER A 144 -10.21 0.02 5.60
CA SER A 144 -9.56 0.73 6.70
C SER A 144 -8.68 -0.26 7.47
N GLY A 145 -8.13 0.09 8.64
CA GLY A 145 -7.33 -0.83 9.45
C GLY A 145 -8.09 -2.10 9.83
N ARG A 146 -9.39 -1.99 10.16
CA ARG A 146 -10.20 -3.11 10.68
C ARG A 146 -11.59 -3.26 10.09
N ALA A 147 -11.87 -2.56 9.00
CA ALA A 147 -13.16 -2.64 8.32
C ALA A 147 -13.00 -2.62 6.81
N PHE A 148 -14.06 -3.02 6.13
CA PHE A 148 -14.19 -2.94 4.68
C PHE A 148 -15.40 -2.09 4.29
N ALA A 149 -15.32 -1.45 3.14
CA ALA A 149 -16.41 -0.74 2.48
C ALA A 149 -16.52 -1.20 1.02
N ALA A 150 -17.65 -1.78 0.66
CA ALA A 150 -17.99 -2.20 -0.70
C ALA A 150 -18.80 -1.11 -1.42
N ILE A 151 -18.38 -0.77 -2.64
CA ILE A 151 -19.19 0.01 -3.58
C ILE A 151 -20.01 -0.97 -4.41
N LEU A 152 -21.34 -0.88 -4.30
CA LEU A 152 -22.27 -1.77 -5.02
C LEU A 152 -22.58 -1.24 -6.42
N GLY A 153 -23.18 -2.09 -7.27
CA GLY A 153 -23.51 -1.75 -8.67
C GLY A 153 -24.51 -0.60 -8.82
N ASP A 154 -25.37 -0.39 -7.81
CA ASP A 154 -26.26 0.75 -7.73
C ASP A 154 -25.57 2.05 -7.25
N ARG A 155 -24.26 1.97 -6.95
CA ARG A 155 -23.39 3.04 -6.42
C ARG A 155 -23.68 3.44 -4.97
N THR A 156 -24.37 2.59 -4.20
CA THR A 156 -24.41 2.69 -2.74
C THR A 156 -23.16 2.07 -2.11
N VAL A 157 -22.98 2.31 -0.80
CA VAL A 157 -21.85 1.75 -0.04
C VAL A 157 -22.37 0.99 1.17
N LEU A 158 -21.87 -0.23 1.32
CA LEU A 158 -22.04 -1.06 2.51
C LEU A 158 -20.68 -1.26 3.17
N SER A 159 -20.60 -1.06 4.48
CA SER A 159 -19.39 -1.32 5.26
C SER A 159 -19.64 -2.36 6.36
N TRP A 160 -18.60 -3.14 6.66
CA TRP A 160 -18.63 -4.21 7.67
C TRP A 160 -17.26 -4.37 8.34
N GLY A 161 -17.24 -4.95 9.54
CA GLY A 161 -16.04 -5.13 10.36
C GLY A 161 -16.17 -4.44 11.72
N ASP A 162 -15.07 -3.89 12.24
CA ASP A 162 -15.09 -3.17 13.53
C ASP A 162 -15.89 -1.84 13.39
N PRO A 163 -16.97 -1.63 14.16
CA PRO A 163 -17.74 -0.38 14.17
C PRO A 163 -16.89 0.86 14.46
N GLU A 164 -15.90 0.76 15.35
CA GLU A 164 -15.01 1.88 15.70
C GLU A 164 -14.08 2.26 14.54
N TYR A 165 -14.02 1.44 13.50
CA TYR A 165 -13.24 1.65 12.28
C TYR A 165 -14.12 1.89 11.05
N GLY A 166 -15.42 2.15 11.27
CA GLY A 166 -16.42 2.40 10.24
C GLY A 166 -17.03 1.16 9.61
N GLY A 167 -16.97 0.01 10.30
CA GLY A 167 -17.42 -1.30 9.84
C GLY A 167 -18.87 -1.67 10.19
N ASP A 168 -19.76 -0.72 10.42
CA ASP A 168 -21.17 -1.02 10.73
C ASP A 168 -22.17 -0.13 9.98
N CYS A 169 -21.71 0.53 8.92
CA CYS A 169 -22.48 1.55 8.24
C CYS A 169 -23.10 1.05 6.93
N ILE A 170 -24.41 1.21 6.80
CA ILE A 170 -25.09 1.39 5.52
C ILE A 170 -25.15 2.90 5.30
N VAL A 171 -24.38 3.41 4.35
CA VAL A 171 -24.31 4.87 4.14
C VAL A 171 -25.66 5.34 3.57
N ASP A 172 -26.43 6.09 4.37
CA ASP A 172 -27.67 6.73 3.91
C ASP A 172 -27.33 7.91 3.00
N LEU A 173 -27.21 7.61 1.71
CA LEU A 173 -26.88 8.58 0.69
C LEU A 173 -28.10 9.45 0.35
N PRO A 174 -27.91 10.75 0.07
CA PRO A 174 -28.98 11.59 -0.46
C PRO A 174 -29.63 10.93 -1.69
N PRO A 175 -30.94 11.15 -1.94
CA PRO A 175 -31.62 10.54 -3.08
C PRO A 175 -30.89 10.84 -4.40
N LYS A 176 -30.49 9.78 -5.13
CA LYS A 176 -29.71 9.80 -6.39
C LYS A 176 -28.21 10.11 -6.27
N ALA A 177 -27.67 10.29 -5.06
CA ALA A 177 -26.23 10.32 -4.89
C ALA A 177 -25.63 8.97 -5.29
N ARG A 178 -24.49 9.01 -5.96
CA ARG A 178 -23.77 7.84 -6.46
C ARG A 178 -22.32 7.97 -6.02
N VAL A 179 -21.79 6.94 -5.38
CA VAL A 179 -20.39 6.91 -4.95
C VAL A 179 -19.49 6.60 -6.14
N ARG A 180 -18.50 7.46 -6.35
CA ARG A 180 -17.44 7.29 -7.36
C ARG A 180 -16.25 6.53 -6.79
N GLU A 181 -15.82 6.90 -5.59
CA GLU A 181 -14.60 6.40 -4.96
C GLU A 181 -14.74 6.50 -3.43
N VAL A 182 -14.06 5.62 -2.70
CA VAL A 182 -13.96 5.66 -1.24
C VAL A 182 -12.48 5.74 -0.87
N ALA A 183 -12.14 6.64 0.04
CA ALA A 183 -10.85 6.71 0.71
C ALA A 183 -11.01 6.30 2.18
N ALA A 184 -9.95 5.81 2.80
CA ALA A 184 -9.94 5.39 4.19
C ALA A 184 -8.75 5.98 4.95
N THR A 185 -8.97 6.40 6.19
CA THR A 185 -7.92 6.49 7.22
C THR A 185 -7.81 5.14 7.92
N ASP A 186 -7.08 5.06 9.02
CA ASP A 186 -7.03 3.84 9.81
C ASP A 186 -8.42 3.46 10.34
N SER A 187 -9.24 4.43 10.77
CA SER A 187 -10.52 4.15 11.46
C SER A 187 -11.75 4.88 10.90
N ALA A 188 -11.65 5.52 9.72
CA ALA A 188 -12.77 6.21 9.09
C ALA A 188 -12.73 6.12 7.56
N PHE A 189 -13.87 6.40 6.93
CA PHE A 189 -14.03 6.42 5.48
C PHE A 189 -14.57 7.76 4.98
N ALA A 190 -14.22 8.08 3.73
CA ALA A 190 -14.73 9.23 2.99
C ALA A 190 -15.09 8.81 1.56
N ALA A 191 -16.37 8.86 1.20
CA ALA A 191 -16.85 8.61 -0.15
C ALA A 191 -16.92 9.92 -0.95
N ILE A 192 -16.29 9.93 -2.13
CA ILE A 192 -16.49 10.97 -3.14
C ILE A 192 -17.66 10.58 -4.02
N LEU A 193 -18.65 11.46 -4.13
CA LEU A 193 -19.82 11.29 -4.97
C LEU A 193 -19.55 11.70 -6.43
N GLU A 194 -20.35 11.22 -7.37
CA GLU A 194 -20.24 11.57 -8.80
C GLU A 194 -20.43 13.07 -9.07
N ASP A 195 -21.15 13.78 -8.19
CA ASP A 195 -21.33 15.22 -8.25
C ASP A 195 -20.20 16.02 -7.57
N GLY A 196 -19.20 15.33 -7.03
CA GLY A 196 -18.04 15.92 -6.38
C GLY A 196 -18.23 16.31 -4.91
N HIS A 197 -19.37 15.99 -4.29
CA HIS A 197 -19.52 16.11 -2.83
C HIS A 197 -18.87 14.92 -2.10
N VAL A 198 -18.70 15.05 -0.79
CA VAL A 198 -18.12 14.01 0.06
C VAL A 198 -19.08 13.64 1.19
N VAL A 199 -19.17 12.35 1.49
CA VAL A 199 -19.84 11.80 2.68
C VAL A 199 -18.81 11.02 3.48
N THR A 200 -18.80 11.20 4.80
CA THR A 200 -17.86 10.52 5.71
C THR A 200 -18.60 9.70 6.76
N TRP A 201 -17.95 8.65 7.26
CA TRP A 201 -18.44 7.84 8.37
C TRP A 201 -17.28 7.12 9.08
N GLY A 202 -17.57 6.46 10.20
CA GLY A 202 -16.58 5.84 11.08
C GLY A 202 -16.19 6.76 12.23
N ASN A 203 -14.99 6.58 12.78
CA ASN A 203 -14.55 7.31 13.97
C ASN A 203 -14.48 8.83 13.71
N GLU A 204 -15.23 9.61 14.50
CA GLU A 204 -15.34 11.07 14.36
C GLU A 204 -13.97 11.76 14.50
N GLU A 205 -13.14 11.32 15.46
CA GLU A 205 -11.80 11.87 15.70
C GLU A 205 -10.81 11.51 14.58
N ALA A 206 -11.06 10.44 13.82
CA ALA A 206 -10.23 10.00 12.70
C ALA A 206 -10.70 10.50 11.32
N GLY A 207 -11.65 11.46 11.29
CA GLY A 207 -12.17 12.05 10.05
C GLY A 207 -13.52 11.52 9.59
N GLY A 208 -14.21 10.72 10.42
CA GLY A 208 -15.57 10.25 10.17
C GLY A 208 -16.63 11.35 10.19
N ASP A 209 -16.34 12.51 10.81
CA ASP A 209 -17.20 13.70 10.75
C ASP A 209 -16.55 14.83 9.92
N SER A 210 -17.14 15.14 8.76
CA SER A 210 -16.75 16.26 7.89
C SER A 210 -17.66 17.49 8.03
N SER A 211 -18.63 17.49 8.94
CA SER A 211 -19.70 18.51 9.04
C SER A 211 -19.17 19.95 9.11
N ALA A 212 -18.06 20.15 9.84
CA ALA A 212 -17.41 21.46 9.99
C ALA A 212 -16.86 22.03 8.65
N VAL A 213 -16.47 21.16 7.71
CA VAL A 213 -15.90 21.55 6.42
C VAL A 213 -16.80 21.20 5.23
N GLN A 214 -17.99 20.64 5.47
CA GLN A 214 -18.87 20.10 4.44
C GLN A 214 -19.21 21.11 3.33
N HIS A 215 -19.42 22.38 3.70
CA HIS A 215 -19.71 23.47 2.76
C HIS A 215 -18.55 23.78 1.78
N ARG A 216 -17.35 23.26 2.04
CA ARG A 216 -16.15 23.42 1.19
C ARG A 216 -15.82 22.17 0.38
N LEU A 217 -16.38 21.02 0.74
CA LEU A 217 -16.16 19.74 0.05
C LEU A 217 -17.06 19.67 -1.20
N ILE A 218 -16.78 20.57 -2.13
CA ILE A 218 -17.46 20.71 -3.42
C ILE A 218 -16.46 20.50 -4.56
N ASN A 219 -16.85 19.78 -5.60
CA ASN A 219 -15.97 19.42 -6.72
C ASN A 219 -14.67 18.73 -6.27
N VAL A 220 -14.77 17.79 -5.33
CA VAL A 220 -13.63 17.00 -4.86
C VAL A 220 -13.18 16.03 -5.96
N GLU A 221 -11.90 16.10 -6.31
CA GLU A 221 -11.28 15.22 -7.31
C GLU A 221 -10.60 14.02 -6.66
N LYS A 222 -9.89 14.23 -5.56
CA LYS A 222 -9.11 13.19 -4.88
C LYS A 222 -9.09 13.43 -3.38
N ILE A 223 -9.06 12.36 -2.58
CA ILE A 223 -8.82 12.41 -1.15
C ILE A 223 -7.53 11.65 -0.84
N ALA A 224 -6.66 12.25 -0.04
CA ALA A 224 -5.54 11.59 0.60
C ALA A 224 -5.81 11.42 2.10
N ALA A 225 -5.28 10.38 2.71
CA ALA A 225 -5.49 10.05 4.10
C ALA A 225 -4.16 9.83 4.84
N SER A 226 -4.04 10.36 6.05
CA SER A 226 -3.06 9.92 7.05
C SER A 226 -3.70 8.83 7.94
N GLU A 227 -3.09 8.51 9.09
CA GLU A 227 -3.67 7.54 10.04
C GLU A 227 -5.06 7.97 10.55
N GLY A 228 -5.31 9.27 10.68
CA GLY A 228 -6.57 9.77 11.28
C GLY A 228 -7.04 11.13 10.76
N ALA A 229 -6.56 11.57 9.59
CA ALA A 229 -7.02 12.80 8.96
C ALA A 229 -7.11 12.64 7.44
N PHE A 230 -7.96 13.45 6.82
CA PHE A 230 -8.14 13.49 5.38
C PHE A 230 -7.75 14.85 4.80
N ALA A 231 -7.29 14.83 3.56
CA ALA A 231 -7.04 16.02 2.75
C ALA A 231 -7.64 15.83 1.35
N ALA A 232 -8.69 16.59 1.05
CA ALA A 232 -9.35 16.59 -0.26
C ALA A 232 -8.72 17.64 -1.18
N ILE A 233 -8.33 17.22 -2.39
CA ILE A 233 -7.97 18.11 -3.51
C ILE A 233 -9.25 18.43 -4.27
N LEU A 234 -9.60 19.71 -4.34
CA LEU A 234 -10.72 20.22 -5.13
C LEU A 234 -10.28 20.39 -6.60
N GLY A 235 -11.23 20.46 -7.54
CA GLY A 235 -10.91 20.58 -8.97
C GLY A 235 -10.21 21.87 -9.40
N ASN A 236 -10.08 22.85 -8.50
CA ASN A 236 -9.24 24.04 -8.69
C ASN A 236 -7.85 23.92 -8.02
N GLY A 237 -7.49 22.75 -7.49
CA GLY A 237 -6.24 22.47 -6.80
C GLY A 237 -6.17 23.01 -5.37
N ASP A 238 -7.26 23.54 -4.83
CA ASP A 238 -7.34 23.90 -3.41
C ASP A 238 -7.41 22.62 -2.56
N VAL A 239 -6.89 22.68 -1.33
CA VAL A 239 -7.00 21.56 -0.38
C VAL A 239 -7.90 21.92 0.80
N VAL A 240 -8.79 20.99 1.15
CA VAL A 240 -9.60 21.02 2.37
C VAL A 240 -9.15 19.87 3.26
N VAL A 241 -8.86 20.16 4.53
CA VAL A 241 -8.33 19.18 5.49
C VAL A 241 -9.34 19.03 6.65
N TRP A 242 -9.54 17.81 7.13
CA TRP A 242 -10.37 17.51 8.30
C TRP A 242 -9.91 16.22 9.01
N GLY A 243 -10.54 15.90 10.14
CA GLY A 243 -10.16 14.79 11.03
C GLY A 243 -9.25 15.22 12.17
N GLY A 244 -8.52 14.27 12.74
CA GLY A 244 -7.85 14.45 14.02
C GLY A 244 -6.69 15.43 13.99
N LEU A 245 -6.65 16.31 14.99
CA LEU A 245 -5.62 17.34 15.12
C LEU A 245 -4.21 16.71 15.21
N ASP A 246 -4.06 15.64 15.98
CA ASP A 246 -2.79 14.94 16.16
C ASP A 246 -2.36 14.13 14.93
N TYR A 247 -3.24 14.00 13.92
CA TYR A 247 -3.03 13.19 12.72
C TYR A 247 -2.84 14.01 11.44
N GLY A 248 -2.62 15.32 11.56
CA GLY A 248 -2.25 16.18 10.44
C GLY A 248 -3.23 17.29 10.13
N ASN A 249 -4.35 17.38 10.87
CA ASN A 249 -5.27 18.52 10.79
C ASN A 249 -4.78 19.74 11.61
N ILE A 250 -3.47 20.03 11.55
CA ILE A 250 -2.83 21.14 12.26
C ILE A 250 -1.80 21.84 11.37
N HIS A 251 -1.42 23.06 11.76
CA HIS A 251 -0.30 23.80 11.19
C HIS A 251 -0.34 23.99 9.66
N TYR A 252 -1.52 24.14 9.08
CA TYR A 252 -1.67 24.60 7.70
C TYR A 252 -2.19 26.05 7.66
N ASN A 253 -1.85 26.74 6.58
CA ASN A 253 -2.48 27.99 6.20
C ASN A 253 -3.27 27.74 4.90
N GLU A 254 -4.59 27.92 4.96
CA GLU A 254 -5.49 27.66 3.82
C GLU A 254 -5.11 28.46 2.56
N SER A 255 -4.50 29.63 2.73
CA SER A 255 -4.01 30.44 1.61
C SER A 255 -2.79 29.84 0.91
N GLU A 256 -2.05 28.95 1.59
CA GLU A 256 -0.90 28.25 1.02
C GLU A 256 -1.28 26.88 0.41
N LEU A 257 -2.45 26.33 0.74
CA LEU A 257 -2.92 25.05 0.21
C LEU A 257 -3.65 25.22 -1.13
N LYS A 258 -2.90 25.72 -2.12
CA LYS A 258 -3.40 26.07 -3.46
C LYS A 258 -2.55 25.42 -4.54
N GLY A 259 -3.21 25.09 -5.64
CA GLY A 259 -2.61 24.51 -6.83
C GLY A 259 -1.91 23.17 -6.59
N VAL A 260 -2.43 22.38 -5.67
CA VAL A 260 -1.97 21.04 -5.33
C VAL A 260 -2.56 20.04 -6.33
N LYS A 261 -1.72 19.16 -6.88
CA LYS A 261 -2.11 18.11 -7.83
C LYS A 261 -2.04 16.71 -7.25
N ASP A 262 -1.24 16.52 -6.20
CA ASP A 262 -1.09 15.24 -5.53
C ASP A 262 -0.69 15.46 -4.07
N ILE A 263 -1.09 14.54 -3.18
CA ILE A 263 -0.79 14.59 -1.76
C ILE A 263 -0.25 13.24 -1.31
N GLN A 264 0.85 13.27 -0.58
CA GLN A 264 1.42 12.12 0.12
C GLN A 264 1.27 12.33 1.63
N ALA A 265 0.97 11.27 2.36
CA ALA A 265 0.73 11.33 3.80
C ALA A 265 1.65 10.39 4.58
N THR A 266 2.26 10.92 5.65
CA THR A 266 2.86 10.13 6.74
C THR A 266 1.77 9.80 7.77
N LEU A 267 2.15 9.22 8.91
CA LEU A 267 1.22 8.93 10.00
C LEU A 267 0.44 10.17 10.45
N ARG A 268 1.10 11.35 10.48
CA ARG A 268 0.57 12.57 11.12
C ARG A 268 0.81 13.85 10.31
N SER A 269 1.17 13.75 9.04
CA SER A 269 1.50 14.91 8.21
C SER A 269 1.25 14.65 6.73
N PHE A 270 1.18 15.73 5.97
CA PHE A 270 0.95 15.71 4.54
C PHE A 270 2.00 16.54 3.80
N ALA A 271 2.30 16.11 2.58
CA ALA A 271 3.09 16.83 1.60
C ALA A 271 2.32 16.90 0.28
N GLY A 272 1.90 18.11 -0.10
CA GLY A 272 1.21 18.40 -1.35
C GLY A 272 2.19 18.84 -2.43
N ILE A 273 2.23 18.12 -3.55
CA ILE A 273 2.97 18.51 -4.76
C ILE A 273 2.08 19.46 -5.56
N ARG A 274 2.59 20.64 -5.90
CA ARG A 274 1.88 21.64 -6.69
C ARG A 274 2.07 21.45 -8.19
N TRP A 275 1.22 22.08 -9.01
CA TRP A 275 1.34 22.07 -10.47
C TRP A 275 2.67 22.65 -10.97
N ASP A 276 3.22 23.63 -10.26
CA ASP A 276 4.52 24.25 -10.55
C ASP A 276 5.73 23.39 -10.13
N GLY A 277 5.48 22.20 -9.53
CA GLY A 277 6.52 21.30 -9.05
C GLY A 277 7.13 21.70 -7.71
N THR A 278 6.56 22.68 -7.00
CA THR A 278 6.91 22.96 -5.60
C THR A 278 6.14 22.08 -4.63
N VAL A 279 6.60 21.98 -3.38
CA VAL A 279 5.93 21.20 -2.33
C VAL A 279 5.48 22.11 -1.19
N VAL A 280 4.26 21.90 -0.71
CA VAL A 280 3.72 22.48 0.53
C VAL A 280 3.50 21.37 1.54
N THR A 281 3.81 21.60 2.81
CA THR A 281 3.70 20.61 3.89
C THR A 281 2.88 21.15 5.05
N TRP A 282 2.17 20.26 5.74
CA TRP A 282 1.43 20.60 6.95
C TRP A 282 1.24 19.37 7.85
N GLY A 283 0.74 19.58 9.07
CA GLY A 283 0.60 18.57 10.11
C GLY A 283 1.72 18.63 11.17
N SER A 284 1.95 17.51 11.86
CA SER A 284 2.96 17.41 12.92
C SER A 284 4.38 17.74 12.42
N PRO A 285 5.09 18.72 13.00
CA PRO A 285 6.47 19.06 12.58
C PRO A 285 7.43 17.86 12.63
N GLY A 286 7.32 17.02 13.65
CA GLY A 286 8.15 15.82 13.82
C GLY A 286 7.85 14.71 12.82
N SER A 287 6.71 14.76 12.12
CA SER A 287 6.32 13.77 11.10
C SER A 287 6.43 14.31 9.67
N GLY A 288 7.15 15.42 9.48
CA GLY A 288 7.38 16.05 8.18
C GLY A 288 6.40 17.16 7.79
N GLY A 289 5.56 17.61 8.73
CA GLY A 289 4.69 18.77 8.52
C GLY A 289 5.43 20.10 8.37
N ASP A 290 6.67 20.20 8.90
CA ASP A 290 7.54 21.37 8.75
C ASP A 290 8.70 21.09 7.77
N SER A 291 8.66 21.76 6.62
CA SER A 291 9.70 21.68 5.58
C SER A 291 10.49 22.99 5.42
N ARG A 292 10.38 23.96 6.33
CA ARG A 292 10.98 25.29 6.18
C ARG A 292 12.49 25.27 5.93
N SER A 293 13.19 24.33 6.55
CA SER A 293 14.64 24.15 6.40
C SER A 293 15.06 23.69 5.00
N VAL A 294 14.19 22.97 4.29
CA VAL A 294 14.47 22.41 2.95
C VAL A 294 13.65 23.04 1.84
N ARG A 295 12.72 23.95 2.16
CA ARG A 295 11.81 24.63 1.21
C ARG A 295 12.51 25.20 -0.04
N PRO A 296 13.72 25.82 0.02
CA PRO A 296 14.41 26.29 -1.17
C PRO A 296 14.77 25.19 -2.18
N PHE A 297 14.88 23.94 -1.72
CA PHE A 297 15.25 22.78 -2.54
C PHE A 297 14.03 21.99 -3.01
N LEU A 298 12.85 22.21 -2.44
CA LEU A 298 11.58 21.57 -2.82
C LEU A 298 10.97 22.23 -4.07
N THR A 299 11.73 22.25 -5.16
CA THR A 299 11.31 22.75 -6.47
C THR A 299 11.60 21.70 -7.55
N HIS A 300 10.78 21.70 -8.61
CA HIS A 300 10.85 20.70 -9.69
C HIS A 300 10.74 19.26 -9.14
N VAL A 301 9.90 19.06 -8.14
CA VAL A 301 9.60 17.75 -7.55
C VAL A 301 8.68 16.97 -8.48
N VAL A 302 9.05 15.73 -8.76
CA VAL A 302 8.27 14.81 -9.60
C VAL A 302 7.51 13.78 -8.78
N SER A 303 8.08 13.35 -7.66
CA SER A 303 7.47 12.37 -6.77
C SER A 303 7.94 12.57 -5.34
N VAL A 304 7.12 12.16 -4.39
CA VAL A 304 7.44 12.13 -2.96
C VAL A 304 7.17 10.72 -2.46
N GLN A 305 8.15 10.12 -1.78
CA GLN A 305 7.99 8.88 -1.04
C GLN A 305 7.98 9.16 0.45
N LYS A 306 7.42 8.24 1.24
CA LYS A 306 7.22 8.42 2.68
C LYS A 306 7.57 7.18 3.48
N THR A 307 8.15 7.39 4.65
CA THR A 307 8.14 6.41 5.76
C THR A 307 6.96 6.72 6.67
N THR A 308 6.88 6.12 7.85
CA THR A 308 5.85 6.46 8.84
C THR A 308 5.96 7.92 9.30
N LEU A 309 7.16 8.52 9.31
CA LEU A 309 7.41 9.84 9.92
C LEU A 309 8.27 10.81 9.08
N ALA A 310 8.68 10.44 7.88
CA ALA A 310 9.53 11.28 7.03
C ALA A 310 9.16 11.19 5.55
N PHE A 311 9.65 12.16 4.78
CA PHE A 311 9.45 12.26 3.34
C PHE A 311 10.79 12.33 2.60
N ALA A 312 10.78 11.82 1.36
CA ALA A 312 11.86 11.93 0.39
C ALA A 312 11.29 12.36 -0.97
N ALA A 313 11.58 13.60 -1.39
CA ALA A 313 11.17 14.13 -2.69
C ALA A 313 12.25 13.85 -3.74
N THR A 314 11.86 13.25 -4.85
CA THR A 314 12.71 13.12 -6.05
C THR A 314 12.43 14.30 -6.98
N ARG A 315 13.50 14.97 -7.43
CA ARG A 315 13.45 16.10 -8.36
C ARG A 315 13.63 15.63 -9.81
N VAL A 316 13.27 16.48 -10.78
CA VAL A 316 13.42 16.20 -12.24
C VAL A 316 14.87 15.83 -12.61
N ASP A 317 15.86 16.42 -11.93
CA ASP A 317 17.29 16.14 -12.14
C ASP A 317 17.75 14.79 -11.54
N GLY A 318 16.87 14.08 -10.85
CA GLY A 318 17.16 12.83 -10.15
C GLY A 318 17.87 13.01 -8.80
N SER A 319 17.99 14.25 -8.29
CA SER A 319 18.42 14.51 -6.91
C SER A 319 17.27 14.28 -5.93
N VAL A 320 17.61 14.02 -4.67
CA VAL A 320 16.64 13.77 -3.60
C VAL A 320 16.79 14.80 -2.48
N VAL A 321 15.65 15.27 -1.96
CA VAL A 321 15.54 16.14 -0.79
C VAL A 321 14.71 15.42 0.27
N THR A 322 15.20 15.34 1.50
CA THR A 322 14.51 14.64 2.61
C THR A 322 14.16 15.59 3.75
N TRP A 323 13.07 15.31 4.46
CA TRP A 323 12.68 16.04 5.68
C TRP A 323 11.74 15.19 6.56
N GLY A 324 11.47 15.67 7.78
CA GLY A 324 10.69 14.95 8.81
C GLY A 324 11.59 14.35 9.89
N ASP A 325 11.12 13.28 10.54
CA ASP A 325 11.86 12.66 11.64
C ASP A 325 13.26 12.17 11.21
N GLU A 326 14.29 12.54 11.96
CA GLU A 326 15.67 12.22 11.62
C GLU A 326 15.94 10.71 11.61
N ARG A 327 15.37 9.96 12.56
CA ARG A 327 15.54 8.51 12.65
C ARG A 327 14.74 7.79 11.56
N GLY A 328 13.56 8.32 11.23
CA GLY A 328 12.69 7.85 10.16
C GLY A 328 13.18 8.15 8.74
N GLY A 329 14.40 8.66 8.55
CA GLY A 329 14.99 8.93 7.24
C GLY A 329 14.80 10.36 6.72
N GLY A 330 14.33 11.29 7.56
CA GLY A 330 14.20 12.71 7.24
C GLY A 330 15.55 13.40 7.06
N ASN A 331 16.63 12.84 7.60
CA ASN A 331 18.00 13.33 7.42
C ASN A 331 18.83 12.38 6.54
N SER A 332 19.23 12.86 5.36
CA SER A 332 20.07 12.13 4.39
C SER A 332 21.49 12.71 4.27
N PHE A 333 21.93 13.58 5.20
CA PHE A 333 23.19 14.32 5.13
C PHE A 333 24.40 13.46 4.73
N TRP A 334 24.56 12.29 5.36
CA TRP A 334 25.70 11.39 5.13
C TRP A 334 25.72 10.74 3.75
N VAL A 335 24.56 10.60 3.11
CA VAL A 335 24.42 9.96 1.79
C VAL A 335 24.01 10.94 0.69
N GLN A 336 23.79 12.22 1.00
CA GLN A 336 23.28 13.22 0.06
C GLN A 336 24.10 13.32 -1.24
N HIS A 337 25.42 13.15 -1.15
CA HIS A 337 26.34 13.17 -2.30
C HIS A 337 26.16 11.95 -3.24
N GLN A 338 25.49 10.89 -2.79
CA GLN A 338 25.19 9.69 -3.57
C GLN A 338 23.75 9.71 -4.14
N LEU A 339 22.88 10.59 -3.63
CA LEU A 339 21.47 10.70 -4.05
C LEU A 339 21.34 11.51 -5.35
N TRP A 340 21.86 10.95 -6.43
CA TRP A 340 21.76 11.50 -7.78
C TRP A 340 21.36 10.42 -8.78
N GLY A 341 20.67 10.85 -9.84
CA GLY A 341 20.15 9.93 -10.85
C GLY A 341 19.21 8.88 -10.24
N VAL A 342 18.49 9.22 -9.16
CA VAL A 342 17.53 8.33 -8.53
C VAL A 342 16.32 8.15 -9.46
N GLN A 343 15.88 6.90 -9.65
CA GLN A 343 14.72 6.54 -10.47
C GLN A 343 13.54 6.08 -9.63
N GLN A 344 13.82 5.39 -8.53
CA GLN A 344 12.81 4.85 -7.64
C GLN A 344 13.32 4.96 -6.20
N ILE A 345 12.44 5.30 -5.29
CA ILE A 345 12.67 5.20 -3.85
C ILE A 345 11.63 4.21 -3.31
N GLN A 346 12.07 3.33 -2.43
CA GLN A 346 11.21 2.47 -1.61
C GLN A 346 11.44 2.83 -0.14
N ALA A 347 10.44 2.56 0.69
CA ALA A 347 10.48 2.90 2.11
C ALA A 347 9.98 1.73 2.96
N THR A 348 10.66 1.49 4.08
CA THR A 348 10.14 0.73 5.22
C THR A 348 9.43 1.70 6.17
N SER A 349 9.05 1.27 7.37
CA SER A 349 8.46 2.20 8.36
C SER A 349 9.40 3.33 8.78
N GLN A 350 10.73 3.15 8.72
CA GLN A 350 11.70 4.16 9.21
C GLN A 350 12.97 4.32 8.36
N ALA A 351 13.04 3.69 7.17
CA ALA A 351 14.19 3.82 6.29
C ALA A 351 13.78 3.92 4.82
N PHE A 352 14.70 4.41 4.00
CA PHE A 352 14.55 4.53 2.57
C PHE A 352 15.67 3.78 1.83
N ALA A 353 15.35 3.28 0.64
CA ALA A 353 16.28 2.73 -0.32
C ALA A 353 16.04 3.36 -1.70
N ALA A 354 17.04 4.05 -2.24
CA ALA A 354 16.98 4.68 -3.57
C ALA A 354 17.71 3.82 -4.61
N LEU A 355 16.98 3.43 -5.67
CA LEU A 355 17.53 2.82 -6.88
C LEU A 355 17.99 3.92 -7.84
N ARG A 356 19.27 3.88 -8.21
CA ARG A 356 19.91 4.83 -9.12
C ARG A 356 19.94 4.29 -10.56
N LYS A 357 20.04 5.21 -11.53
CA LYS A 357 20.16 4.93 -12.97
C LYS A 357 21.30 3.99 -13.35
N ASP A 358 22.33 3.90 -12.52
CA ASP A 358 23.47 2.99 -12.72
C ASP A 358 23.23 1.58 -12.16
N GLY A 359 22.02 1.30 -11.65
CA GLY A 359 21.64 0.02 -11.06
C GLY A 359 22.19 -0.20 -9.64
N THR A 360 22.72 0.84 -8.98
CA THR A 360 23.16 0.78 -7.58
C THR A 360 22.08 1.27 -6.61
N VAL A 361 22.20 0.87 -5.35
CA VAL A 361 21.26 1.25 -4.28
C VAL A 361 21.97 2.05 -3.20
N VAL A 362 21.30 3.10 -2.73
CA VAL A 362 21.71 3.93 -1.60
C VAL A 362 20.63 3.88 -0.53
N THR A 363 20.99 3.61 0.72
CA THR A 363 20.04 3.50 1.83
C THR A 363 20.32 4.53 2.92
N TRP A 364 19.28 4.95 3.64
CA TRP A 364 19.39 5.81 4.83
C TRP A 364 18.18 5.66 5.75
N GLY A 365 18.26 6.18 6.98
CA GLY A 365 17.25 6.04 8.03
C GLY A 365 17.71 5.11 9.17
N ASP A 366 16.77 4.59 9.96
CA ASP A 366 17.09 3.72 11.09
C ASP A 366 17.68 2.38 10.59
N GLN A 367 18.87 2.04 11.10
CA GLN A 367 19.60 0.83 10.75
C GLN A 367 18.79 -0.45 10.98
N ARG A 368 17.96 -0.50 12.04
CA ARG A 368 17.12 -1.66 12.38
C ARG A 368 15.97 -1.86 11.38
N PHE A 369 15.66 -0.83 10.60
CA PHE A 369 14.62 -0.85 9.57
C PHE A 369 15.20 -0.90 8.15
N GLY A 370 16.48 -1.26 8.00
CA GLY A 370 17.14 -1.38 6.69
C GLY A 370 17.83 -0.12 6.18
N GLY A 371 18.02 0.90 7.04
CA GLY A 371 18.73 2.13 6.67
C GLY A 371 20.23 1.94 6.37
N ASP A 372 20.82 0.82 6.81
CA ASP A 372 22.22 0.46 6.54
C ASP A 372 22.29 -0.81 5.69
N SER A 373 22.78 -0.67 4.47
CA SER A 373 23.03 -1.77 3.52
C SER A 373 24.52 -2.11 3.36
N SER A 374 25.40 -1.58 4.22
CA SER A 374 26.86 -1.72 4.09
C SER A 374 27.35 -3.17 3.97
N GLN A 375 26.68 -4.11 4.65
CA GLN A 375 27.01 -5.55 4.61
C GLN A 375 26.76 -6.17 3.24
N VAL A 376 25.77 -5.67 2.49
CA VAL A 376 25.37 -6.20 1.17
C VAL A 376 25.68 -5.23 0.02
N GLN A 377 26.28 -4.07 0.30
CA GLN A 377 26.53 -2.99 -0.68
C GLN A 377 27.27 -3.46 -1.94
N ARG A 378 28.16 -4.46 -1.82
CA ARG A 378 28.88 -5.03 -2.98
C ARG A 378 27.98 -5.81 -3.92
N GLN A 379 26.90 -6.40 -3.39
CA GLN A 379 25.92 -7.21 -4.13
C GLN A 379 24.83 -6.34 -4.75
N LEU A 380 24.55 -5.15 -4.19
CA LEU A 380 23.56 -4.18 -4.70
C LEU A 380 24.02 -3.44 -5.96
N ARG A 381 24.24 -4.20 -7.04
CA ARG A 381 24.62 -3.73 -8.38
C ARG A 381 23.73 -4.39 -9.43
N GLN A 382 23.40 -3.67 -10.49
CA GLN A 382 22.44 -4.14 -11.50
C GLN A 382 21.09 -4.51 -10.87
N VAL A 383 20.67 -3.75 -9.85
CA VAL A 383 19.34 -3.91 -9.25
C VAL A 383 18.30 -3.45 -10.25
N HIS A 384 17.26 -4.27 -10.45
CA HIS A 384 16.13 -3.96 -11.32
C HIS A 384 14.91 -3.48 -10.51
N GLN A 385 14.68 -4.05 -9.33
CA GLN A 385 13.53 -3.74 -8.48
C GLN A 385 13.93 -3.81 -7.00
N ILE A 386 13.30 -2.97 -6.18
CA ILE A 386 13.36 -3.02 -4.72
C ILE A 386 11.93 -3.16 -4.21
N GLN A 387 11.74 -3.97 -3.16
CA GLN A 387 10.54 -3.98 -2.33
C GLN A 387 10.91 -3.87 -0.86
N ALA A 388 9.93 -3.49 -0.03
CA ALA A 388 10.10 -3.31 1.41
C ALA A 388 9.00 -4.04 2.19
N THR A 389 9.37 -4.60 3.34
CA THR A 389 8.46 -4.95 4.44
C THR A 389 8.46 -3.82 5.48
N GLN A 390 7.91 -4.04 6.67
CA GLN A 390 7.92 -3.05 7.73
C GLN A 390 9.34 -2.63 8.15
N CYS A 391 10.32 -3.55 8.13
CA CYS A 391 11.67 -3.34 8.66
C CYS A 391 12.81 -3.88 7.77
N ALA A 392 12.52 -4.40 6.58
CA ALA A 392 13.54 -4.95 5.68
C ALA A 392 13.28 -4.57 4.23
N PHE A 393 14.33 -4.66 3.42
CA PHE A 393 14.27 -4.50 1.98
C PHE A 393 14.73 -5.77 1.29
N ALA A 394 14.21 -5.98 0.08
CA ALA A 394 14.69 -6.98 -0.85
C ALA A 394 14.89 -6.35 -2.23
N ALA A 395 16.06 -6.58 -2.81
CA ALA A 395 16.40 -6.17 -4.17
C ALA A 395 16.46 -7.40 -5.08
N MET A 396 15.81 -7.30 -6.23
CA MET A 396 15.95 -8.25 -7.33
C MET A 396 16.97 -7.73 -8.33
N LEU A 397 18.02 -8.51 -8.54
CA LEU A 397 19.07 -8.22 -9.51
C LEU A 397 18.63 -8.60 -10.93
N GLN A 398 19.22 -7.99 -11.95
CA GLN A 398 18.94 -8.31 -13.36
C GLN A 398 19.19 -9.79 -13.73
N ASN A 399 20.01 -10.50 -12.96
CA ASN A 399 20.27 -11.93 -13.14
C ASN A 399 19.28 -12.85 -12.40
N GLY A 400 18.26 -12.29 -11.74
CA GLY A 400 17.25 -13.03 -10.98
C GLY A 400 17.62 -13.34 -9.53
N GLN A 401 18.84 -13.03 -9.08
CA GLN A 401 19.23 -13.24 -7.68
C GLN A 401 18.57 -12.20 -6.75
N LEU A 402 18.30 -12.62 -5.51
CA LEU A 402 17.78 -11.76 -4.46
C LEU A 402 18.88 -11.33 -3.50
N VAL A 403 18.84 -10.06 -3.10
CA VAL A 403 19.66 -9.50 -2.01
C VAL A 403 18.73 -8.83 -1.02
N ALA A 404 18.66 -9.34 0.20
CA ALA A 404 17.87 -8.74 1.28
C ALA A 404 18.76 -8.14 2.37
N TRP A 405 18.24 -7.13 3.06
CA TRP A 405 18.88 -6.50 4.23
C TRP A 405 17.84 -5.84 5.14
N GLY A 406 18.26 -5.51 6.38
CA GLY A 406 17.37 -5.01 7.44
C GLY A 406 17.17 -6.06 8.53
N ASP A 407 16.05 -6.01 9.27
CA ASP A 407 15.78 -6.98 10.34
C ASP A 407 15.51 -8.38 9.75
N PRO A 408 16.29 -9.42 10.11
CA PRO A 408 16.06 -10.78 9.63
C PRO A 408 14.67 -11.34 9.96
N LYS A 409 14.06 -10.92 11.08
CA LYS A 409 12.69 -11.33 11.45
C LYS A 409 11.62 -10.71 10.55
N PHE A 410 11.99 -9.77 9.70
CA PHE A 410 11.11 -9.08 8.77
C PHE A 410 11.48 -9.36 7.31
N GLY A 411 12.30 -10.38 7.05
CA GLY A 411 12.73 -10.75 5.70
C GLY A 411 14.08 -10.16 5.27
N GLY A 412 14.85 -9.58 6.20
CA GLY A 412 16.19 -9.05 5.93
C GLY A 412 17.27 -10.09 5.63
N ASP A 413 16.92 -11.38 5.59
CA ASP A 413 17.79 -12.49 5.17
C ASP A 413 17.04 -13.38 4.17
N CYS A 414 17.56 -13.44 2.94
CA CYS A 414 17.00 -14.21 1.83
C CYS A 414 17.82 -15.47 1.47
N GLY A 415 18.71 -15.96 2.36
CA GLY A 415 19.55 -17.13 2.08
C GLY A 415 18.75 -18.36 1.65
N ARG A 416 17.66 -18.67 2.38
CA ARG A 416 16.73 -19.77 2.03
C ARG A 416 16.08 -19.59 0.66
N ALA A 417 15.71 -18.36 0.30
CA ALA A 417 15.08 -18.06 -0.97
C ALA A 417 16.05 -18.23 -2.15
N ASN A 418 17.30 -17.78 -1.99
CA ASN A 418 18.33 -17.97 -3.02
C ASN A 418 18.64 -19.46 -3.25
N GLU A 419 18.71 -20.29 -2.20
CA GLU A 419 18.89 -21.74 -2.35
C GLU A 419 17.73 -22.42 -3.09
N GLN A 420 16.52 -21.88 -2.99
CA GLN A 420 15.35 -22.38 -3.73
C GLN A 420 15.39 -21.90 -5.19
N LEU A 421 15.74 -20.64 -5.43
CA LEU A 421 15.88 -20.07 -6.77
C LEU A 421 17.00 -20.75 -7.59
N GLU A 422 18.09 -21.17 -6.96
CA GLU A 422 19.17 -21.92 -7.64
C GLU A 422 18.75 -23.33 -8.10
N LYS A 423 17.62 -23.86 -7.59
CA LYS A 423 17.11 -25.20 -7.93
C LYS A 423 16.04 -25.19 -9.02
N LEU A 424 15.53 -24.00 -9.38
CA LEU A 424 14.58 -23.76 -10.46
C LEU A 424 15.36 -23.47 -11.76
#